data_AF-A0A519R0N2-F1
#
_entry.id   AF-A0A519R0N2-F1
#
_cell.length_a   1.000
_cell.length_b   1.000
_cell.length_c   1.000
_cell.angle_alpha   90.00
_cell.angle_beta   90.00
_cell.angle_gamma   90.00
#
_symmetry.space_group_name_H-M   'P 1'
#
loop_
_entity.id
_entity.type
_entity.pdbx_description
1 polymer ?
#
loop_
_entity_poly.entity_id
_entity_poly.type
_entity_poly.pdbx_seq_one_letter_code
_entity_poly.pdbx_strand_id
1 'polypeptide(L)'
;MQDQLRVAPVDRYVINPMKSFISNSVMGGIVLLVATVIAVILANSPWSDWFLGIWKNRISLNFNDTVFLDYDLHHWINDGLISIFFFVLGLELKREMVDGQLSGFKNAILPIIVGISGMIFPALIFYFFNTSDVEALDGWGIPMACDIAFVLGILYLLGDKVPASVKIFFTAFGIVDDIGAVLIIALVYTNEISYVSLIVGLSFFVLLMIANRFGVRSTLFYGVVGILGVWIPFLLSGVHATIAAVLVAFTIPATTKISEAGFLKKIKKYSSNLDETKSLDGPTLTNDQLHIIGKMKSMTKHAMPPLQRLEHGLHPVVAFVVMPIFALANAGVVFNINFEDLFFSSLEILIIFY
;
A
#
# COMPACT_ATOMS: atom_id res chain seq x y z
N MET A 1 10.56 6.78 -37.74
CA MET A 1 9.55 5.72 -37.54
C MET A 1 8.46 6.32 -36.67
N GLN A 2 7.41 6.86 -37.29
CA GLN A 2 6.31 7.49 -36.57
C GLN A 2 5.45 6.37 -35.98
N ASP A 3 5.38 6.27 -34.65
CA ASP A 3 4.50 5.34 -33.94
C ASP A 3 3.04 5.61 -34.36
N GLN A 4 2.51 4.75 -35.25
CA GLN A 4 1.13 4.82 -35.75
C GLN A 4 0.14 4.20 -34.74
N LEU A 5 0.19 4.61 -33.49
CA LEU A 5 -0.91 4.35 -32.57
C LEU A 5 -2.06 5.29 -32.96
N ARG A 6 -3.20 4.73 -33.37
CA ARG A 6 -4.43 5.51 -33.56
C ARG A 6 -4.93 5.98 -32.20
N VAL A 7 -4.59 7.22 -31.84
CA VAL A 7 -5.04 7.85 -30.58
C VAL A 7 -6.42 8.48 -30.83
N ALA A 8 -7.46 7.99 -30.17
CA ALA A 8 -8.77 8.64 -30.24
C ALA A 8 -8.71 10.04 -29.58
N PRO A 9 -9.61 10.97 -29.91
CA PRO A 9 -9.66 12.27 -29.23
C PRO A 9 -9.79 12.10 -27.70
N VAL A 10 -10.61 11.14 -27.26
CA VAL A 10 -10.77 10.79 -25.85
C VAL A 10 -9.46 10.28 -25.25
N ASP A 11 -8.68 9.49 -26.00
CA ASP A 11 -7.38 9.04 -25.55
C ASP A 11 -6.43 10.22 -25.33
N ARG A 12 -6.41 11.18 -26.25
CA ARG A 12 -5.51 12.34 -26.18
C ARG A 12 -5.88 13.33 -25.08
N TYR A 13 -7.16 13.64 -24.92
CA TYR A 13 -7.62 14.73 -24.04
C TYR A 13 -8.06 14.26 -22.65
N VAL A 14 -8.45 12.99 -22.48
CA VAL A 14 -8.98 12.49 -21.22
C VAL A 14 -8.11 11.35 -20.67
N ILE A 15 -7.96 10.27 -21.43
CA ILE A 15 -7.35 9.03 -20.90
C ILE A 15 -5.85 9.18 -20.70
N ASN A 16 -5.09 9.73 -21.66
CA ASN A 16 -3.64 9.86 -21.54
C ASN A 16 -3.23 10.86 -20.44
N PRO A 17 -3.85 12.06 -20.33
CA PRO A 17 -3.59 12.95 -19.20
C PRO A 17 -3.95 12.32 -17.85
N MET A 18 -5.11 11.66 -17.76
CA MET A 18 -5.53 10.99 -16.52
C MET A 18 -4.61 9.81 -16.16
N LYS A 19 -4.18 9.03 -17.15
CA LYS A 19 -3.19 7.95 -16.95
C LYS A 19 -1.85 8.51 -16.49
N SER A 20 -1.39 9.62 -17.08
CA SER A 20 -0.17 10.30 -16.67
C SER A 20 -0.27 10.84 -15.23
N PHE A 21 -1.43 11.40 -14.87
CA PHE A 21 -1.74 11.89 -13.52
C PHE A 21 -1.70 10.76 -12.50
N ILE A 22 -2.41 9.66 -12.77
CA ILE A 22 -2.49 8.47 -11.90
C ILE A 22 -1.12 7.77 -11.79
N SER A 23 -0.28 7.82 -12.83
CA SER A 23 1.05 7.22 -12.81
C SER A 23 2.11 8.05 -12.07
N ASN A 24 1.79 9.28 -11.66
CA ASN A 24 2.73 10.18 -11.00
C ASN A 24 2.59 10.10 -9.47
N SER A 25 3.64 9.64 -8.78
CA SER A 25 3.67 9.51 -7.31
C SER A 25 3.45 10.85 -6.59
N VAL A 26 3.87 11.98 -7.20
CA VAL A 26 3.67 13.33 -6.64
C VAL A 26 2.20 13.70 -6.56
N MET A 27 1.40 13.29 -7.56
CA MET A 27 -0.03 13.60 -7.59
C MET A 27 -0.78 12.89 -6.47
N GLY A 28 -0.35 11.67 -6.10
CA GLY A 28 -0.88 10.95 -4.94
C GLY A 28 -0.69 11.73 -3.64
N GLY A 29 0.53 12.25 -3.40
CA GLY A 29 0.83 13.06 -2.20
C GLY A 29 0.02 14.37 -2.14
N ILE A 30 -0.20 15.03 -3.28
CA ILE A 30 -1.06 16.23 -3.34
C ILE A 30 -2.51 15.88 -3.02
N VAL A 31 -3.05 14.80 -3.60
CA VAL A 31 -4.43 14.35 -3.34
C VAL A 31 -4.60 14.01 -1.86
N LEU A 32 -3.63 13.33 -1.25
CA LEU A 32 -3.61 13.05 0.18
C LEU A 32 -3.68 14.33 1.01
N LEU A 33 -2.82 15.32 0.73
CA LEU A 33 -2.81 16.60 1.43
C LEU A 33 -4.17 17.33 1.29
N VAL A 34 -4.72 17.37 0.08
CA VAL A 34 -6.03 17.98 -0.16
C VAL A 34 -7.12 17.26 0.63
N ALA A 35 -7.11 15.92 0.67
CA ALA A 35 -8.04 15.13 1.45
C ALA A 35 -7.94 15.46 2.96
N THR A 36 -6.73 15.55 3.50
CA THR A 36 -6.48 15.97 4.89
C THR A 36 -7.03 17.36 5.18
N VAL A 37 -6.75 18.34 4.32
CA VAL A 37 -7.27 19.71 4.47
C VAL A 37 -8.80 19.72 4.43
N ILE A 38 -9.41 18.96 3.52
CA ILE A 38 -10.87 18.81 3.44
C ILE A 38 -11.42 18.20 4.73
N ALA A 39 -10.78 17.16 5.27
CA ALA A 39 -11.19 16.49 6.51
C ALA A 39 -11.26 17.50 7.67
N VAL A 40 -10.19 18.27 7.84
CA VAL A 40 -10.08 19.30 8.88
C VAL A 40 -11.14 20.40 8.70
N ILE A 41 -11.34 20.89 7.47
CA ILE A 41 -12.36 21.91 7.18
C ILE A 41 -13.76 21.36 7.51
N LEU A 42 -14.10 20.15 7.05
CA LEU A 42 -15.42 19.57 7.28
C LEU A 42 -15.69 19.32 8.76
N ALA A 43 -14.71 18.81 9.50
CA ALA A 43 -14.80 18.57 10.95
C ALA A 43 -15.01 19.85 11.77
N ASN A 44 -14.59 21.01 11.26
CA ASN A 44 -14.74 22.31 11.94
C ASN A 44 -15.80 23.22 11.28
N SER A 45 -16.63 22.66 10.41
CA SER A 45 -17.69 23.39 9.70
C SER A 45 -19.08 23.10 10.28
N PRO A 46 -20.13 23.81 9.83
CA PRO A 46 -21.52 23.46 10.17
C PRO A 46 -21.94 22.03 9.76
N TRP A 47 -21.15 21.35 8.92
CA TRP A 47 -21.37 19.96 8.52
C TRP A 47 -20.62 18.93 9.38
N SER A 48 -19.99 19.35 10.49
CA SER A 48 -19.19 18.49 11.36
C SER A 48 -19.94 17.24 11.83
N ASP A 49 -21.14 17.41 12.39
CA ASP A 49 -21.94 16.28 12.89
C ASP A 49 -22.27 15.26 11.80
N TRP A 50 -22.58 15.74 10.59
CA TRP A 50 -22.84 14.87 9.45
C TRP A 50 -21.58 14.12 9.03
N PHE A 51 -20.47 14.84 8.89
CA PHE A 51 -19.19 14.27 8.46
C PHE A 51 -18.66 13.24 9.46
N LEU A 52 -18.59 13.58 10.74
CA LEU A 52 -18.15 12.68 11.82
C LEU A 52 -19.14 11.53 12.04
N GLY A 53 -20.44 11.77 11.79
CA GLY A 53 -21.48 10.76 11.86
C GLY A 53 -21.33 9.65 10.81
N ILE A 54 -20.79 9.96 9.62
CA ILE A 54 -20.57 8.96 8.55
C ILE A 54 -19.68 7.83 9.06
N TRP A 55 -18.57 8.14 9.73
CA TRP A 55 -17.57 7.17 10.14
C TRP A 55 -18.04 6.25 11.28
N LYS A 56 -19.07 6.69 12.04
CA LYS A 56 -19.69 5.93 13.14
C LYS A 56 -20.74 4.91 12.68
N ASN A 57 -21.12 4.93 11.40
CA ASN A 57 -22.08 3.97 10.87
C ASN A 57 -21.52 2.54 10.97
N ARG A 58 -22.30 1.63 11.54
CA ARG A 58 -21.91 0.23 11.75
C ARG A 58 -22.29 -0.66 10.58
N ILE A 59 -21.38 -1.55 10.22
CA ILE A 59 -21.60 -2.63 9.26
C ILE A 59 -21.41 -3.94 10.00
N SER A 60 -22.53 -4.63 10.24
CA SER A 60 -22.56 -5.94 10.87
C SER A 60 -22.77 -7.06 9.85
N LEU A 61 -21.93 -8.08 9.87
CA LEU A 61 -22.10 -9.34 9.15
C LEU A 61 -22.53 -10.42 10.14
N ASN A 62 -23.75 -10.94 9.95
CA ASN A 62 -24.35 -11.96 10.81
C ASN A 62 -24.41 -13.30 10.09
N PHE A 63 -24.04 -14.38 10.77
CA PHE A 63 -24.16 -15.75 10.28
C PHE A 63 -25.02 -16.57 11.25
N ASN A 64 -26.19 -17.07 10.82
CA ASN A 64 -27.09 -17.89 11.64
C ASN A 64 -27.34 -17.32 13.06
N ASP A 65 -27.82 -16.07 13.15
CA ASP A 65 -28.14 -15.35 14.39
C ASP A 65 -26.96 -15.04 15.34
N THR A 66 -25.72 -15.38 14.97
CA THR A 66 -24.53 -14.87 15.65
C THR A 66 -23.91 -13.72 14.88
N VAL A 67 -23.56 -12.65 15.59
CA VAL A 67 -22.79 -11.53 15.05
C VAL A 67 -21.38 -12.03 14.80
N PHE A 68 -20.96 -12.08 13.53
CA PHE A 68 -19.64 -12.57 13.16
C PHE A 68 -18.63 -11.42 13.11
N LEU A 69 -19.02 -10.27 12.55
CA LEU A 69 -18.25 -9.03 12.54
C LEU A 69 -19.22 -7.86 12.76
N ASP A 70 -19.00 -7.01 13.76
CA ASP A 70 -19.74 -5.75 13.95
C ASP A 70 -18.76 -4.63 14.24
N TYR A 71 -18.45 -3.86 13.20
CA TYR A 71 -17.49 -2.78 13.25
C TYR A 71 -18.07 -1.54 12.58
N ASP A 72 -17.68 -0.37 13.09
CA ASP A 72 -17.98 0.89 12.42
C ASP A 72 -17.13 1.08 11.15
N LEU A 73 -17.56 2.01 10.30
CA LEU A 73 -16.84 2.34 9.08
C LEU A 73 -15.41 2.79 9.36
N HIS A 74 -15.18 3.48 10.48
CA HIS A 74 -13.85 3.92 10.88
C HIS A 74 -12.90 2.72 11.10
N HIS A 75 -13.36 1.69 11.81
CA HIS A 75 -12.58 0.46 12.03
C HIS A 75 -12.38 -0.32 10.72
N TRP A 76 -13.39 -0.42 9.85
CA TRP A 76 -13.22 -1.04 8.52
C TRP A 76 -12.20 -0.31 7.64
N ILE A 77 -12.09 1.00 7.76
CA ILE A 77 -11.08 1.79 7.07
C ILE A 77 -9.70 1.49 7.65
N ASN A 78 -9.57 1.52 8.98
CA ASN A 78 -8.28 1.36 9.66
C ASN A 78 -7.73 -0.08 9.60
N ASP A 79 -8.58 -1.10 9.62
CA ASP A 79 -8.10 -2.49 9.55
C ASP A 79 -8.23 -3.08 8.14
N GLY A 80 -9.14 -2.56 7.31
CA GLY A 80 -9.35 -3.02 5.94
C GLY A 80 -8.54 -2.25 4.91
N LEU A 81 -8.76 -0.94 4.79
CA LEU A 81 -8.09 -0.13 3.77
C LEU A 81 -6.58 -0.01 4.04
N ILE A 82 -6.17 0.21 5.28
CA ILE A 82 -4.75 0.23 5.62
C ILE A 82 -4.09 -1.15 5.40
N SER A 83 -4.79 -2.26 5.61
CA SER A 83 -4.24 -3.56 5.21
C SER A 83 -3.95 -3.66 3.72
N ILE A 84 -4.70 -2.97 2.84
CA ILE A 84 -4.36 -2.90 1.40
C ILE A 84 -3.08 -2.09 1.20
N PHE A 85 -2.89 -0.97 1.92
CA PHE A 85 -1.65 -0.20 1.91
C PHE A 85 -0.45 -1.06 2.34
N PHE A 86 -0.52 -1.70 3.52
CA PHE A 86 0.54 -2.56 4.03
C PHE A 86 0.77 -3.82 3.21
N PHE A 87 -0.26 -4.31 2.51
CA PHE A 87 -0.08 -5.37 1.53
C PHE A 87 0.83 -4.91 0.38
N VAL A 88 0.57 -3.74 -0.21
CA VAL A 88 1.42 -3.18 -1.28
C VAL A 88 2.83 -2.91 -0.76
N LEU A 89 2.95 -2.32 0.43
CA LEU A 89 4.23 -2.08 1.08
C LEU A 89 5.00 -3.38 1.33
N GLY A 90 4.32 -4.46 1.74
CA GLY A 90 4.90 -5.78 1.91
C GLY A 90 5.38 -6.41 0.59
N LEU A 91 4.68 -6.15 -0.53
CA LEU A 91 5.15 -6.55 -1.86
C LEU A 91 6.42 -5.78 -2.22
N GLU A 92 6.44 -4.48 -1.98
CA GLU A 92 7.59 -3.61 -2.26
C GLU A 92 8.80 -3.98 -1.42
N LEU A 93 8.63 -4.18 -0.11
CA LEU A 93 9.70 -4.67 0.77
C LEU A 93 10.27 -5.98 0.24
N LYS A 94 9.40 -6.94 -0.10
CA LYS A 94 9.87 -8.22 -0.64
C LYS A 94 10.59 -8.05 -1.97
N ARG A 95 10.16 -7.14 -2.86
CA ARG A 95 10.87 -6.83 -4.11
C ARG A 95 12.26 -6.25 -3.82
N GLU A 96 12.34 -5.27 -2.91
CA GLU A 96 13.59 -4.61 -2.52
C GLU A 96 14.58 -5.58 -1.87
N MET A 97 14.10 -6.55 -1.08
CA MET A 97 14.92 -7.59 -0.47
C MET A 97 15.46 -8.61 -1.48
N VAL A 98 14.69 -8.91 -2.54
CA VAL A 98 15.09 -9.92 -3.53
C VAL A 98 16.03 -9.32 -4.57
N ASP A 99 15.65 -8.20 -5.21
CA ASP A 99 16.37 -7.64 -6.38
C ASP A 99 16.65 -6.13 -6.25
N GLY A 100 16.39 -5.49 -5.10
CA GLY A 100 16.52 -4.03 -4.92
C GLY A 100 17.65 -3.58 -4.00
N GLN A 101 17.51 -2.42 -3.38
CA GLN A 101 18.53 -1.79 -2.51
C GLN A 101 18.68 -2.50 -1.17
N LEU A 102 17.65 -3.22 -0.73
CA LEU A 102 17.71 -4.06 0.46
C LEU A 102 18.25 -5.46 0.13
N SER A 103 18.68 -5.70 -1.11
CA SER A 103 19.33 -6.95 -1.49
C SER A 103 20.75 -7.01 -0.91
N GLY A 104 20.97 -8.02 -0.07
CA GLY A 104 22.25 -8.27 0.58
C GLY A 104 22.52 -7.38 1.80
N PHE A 105 23.25 -7.95 2.77
CA PHE A 105 23.47 -7.35 4.07
C PHE A 105 24.15 -5.98 4.02
N LYS A 106 25.15 -5.78 3.15
CA LYS A 106 25.91 -4.53 3.06
C LYS A 106 25.08 -3.34 2.58
N ASN A 107 24.11 -3.56 1.71
CA ASN A 107 23.27 -2.50 1.18
C ASN A 107 22.10 -2.22 2.11
N ALA A 108 21.53 -3.27 2.72
CA ALA A 108 20.39 -3.16 3.63
C ALA A 108 20.72 -2.51 4.97
N ILE A 109 21.95 -2.65 5.47
CA ILE A 109 22.30 -2.19 6.82
C ILE A 109 22.13 -0.68 7.00
N LEU A 110 22.45 0.13 5.98
CA LEU A 110 22.35 1.59 6.09
C LEU A 110 20.89 2.05 6.17
N PRO A 111 19.98 1.70 5.23
CA PRO A 111 18.56 2.01 5.38
C PRO A 111 17.95 1.48 6.67
N ILE A 112 18.32 0.27 7.10
CA ILE A 112 17.78 -0.33 8.34
C ILE A 112 18.22 0.44 9.58
N ILE A 113 19.51 0.76 9.72
CA ILE A 113 20.00 1.52 10.87
C ILE A 113 19.35 2.92 10.88
N VAL A 114 19.30 3.58 9.73
CA VAL A 114 18.70 4.91 9.61
C VAL A 114 17.21 4.84 9.94
N GLY A 115 16.47 3.85 9.44
CA GLY A 115 15.07 3.57 9.79
C GLY A 115 14.88 3.40 11.29
N ILE A 116 15.56 2.42 11.90
CA ILE A 116 15.46 2.15 13.33
C ILE A 116 15.84 3.38 14.17
N SER A 117 16.90 4.11 13.79
CA SER A 117 17.26 5.36 14.49
C SER A 117 16.21 6.46 14.30
N GLY A 118 15.65 6.57 13.11
CA GLY A 118 14.59 7.51 12.76
C GLY A 118 13.31 7.26 13.54
N MET A 119 13.11 6.03 14.00
CA MET A 119 11.99 5.64 14.86
C MET A 119 12.29 5.83 16.35
N ILE A 120 13.42 5.31 16.83
CA ILE A 120 13.77 5.27 18.26
C ILE A 120 13.98 6.68 18.81
N PHE A 121 14.70 7.55 18.11
CA PHE A 121 15.05 8.87 18.64
C PHE A 121 13.81 9.77 18.85
N PRO A 122 12.89 9.93 17.87
CA PRO A 122 11.67 10.69 18.09
C PRO A 122 10.78 10.13 19.21
N ALA A 123 10.62 8.80 19.27
CA ALA A 123 9.91 8.12 20.35
C ALA A 123 10.51 8.42 21.74
N LEU A 124 11.83 8.32 21.88
CA LEU A 124 12.52 8.63 23.13
C LEU A 124 12.39 10.11 23.51
N ILE A 125 12.55 11.02 22.55
CA ILE A 125 12.38 12.45 22.78
C ILE A 125 10.97 12.70 23.32
N PHE A 126 9.94 12.19 22.66
CA PHE A 126 8.57 12.33 23.12
C PHE A 126 8.36 11.77 24.53
N TYR A 127 8.86 10.56 24.80
CA TYR A 127 8.76 9.94 26.11
C TYR A 127 9.40 10.82 27.20
N PHE A 128 10.61 11.35 26.97
CA PHE A 128 11.30 12.20 27.95
C PHE A 128 10.54 13.49 28.26
N PHE A 129 9.93 14.12 27.25
CA PHE A 129 9.17 15.36 27.44
C PHE A 129 7.79 15.15 28.07
N ASN A 130 7.19 13.97 27.93
CA ASN A 130 5.85 13.67 28.45
C ASN A 130 5.84 12.83 29.74
N THR A 131 6.98 12.68 30.42
CA THR A 131 7.09 11.90 31.67
C THR A 131 6.15 12.35 32.81
N SER A 132 5.61 13.57 32.75
CA SER A 132 4.72 14.12 33.77
C SER A 132 3.24 13.79 33.54
N ASP A 133 2.87 13.31 32.35
CA ASP A 133 1.50 13.01 31.96
C ASP A 133 1.37 11.56 31.52
N VAL A 134 0.70 10.76 32.35
CA VAL A 134 0.57 9.30 32.14
C VAL A 134 -0.29 8.97 30.91
N GLU A 135 -1.28 9.80 30.58
CA GLU A 135 -2.13 9.58 29.40
C GLU A 135 -1.37 9.93 28.12
N ALA A 136 -0.56 11.00 28.14
CA ALA A 136 0.27 11.36 26.99
C ALA A 136 1.36 10.31 26.68
N LEU A 137 1.85 9.58 27.69
CA LEU A 137 2.90 8.56 27.51
C LEU A 137 2.46 7.41 26.59
N ASP A 138 1.17 7.08 26.54
CA ASP A 138 0.64 6.06 25.63
C ASP A 138 0.76 6.47 24.15
N GLY A 139 1.03 7.75 23.86
CA GLY A 139 1.24 8.28 22.51
C GLY A 139 2.67 8.19 21.98
N TRP A 140 3.60 7.50 22.67
CA TRP A 140 5.03 7.51 22.29
C TRP A 140 5.33 6.96 20.88
N GLY A 141 4.45 6.11 20.34
CA GLY A 141 4.54 5.59 18.99
C GLY A 141 4.16 6.58 17.88
N ILE A 142 3.49 7.70 18.21
CA ILE A 142 3.03 8.71 17.24
C ILE A 142 4.19 9.38 16.47
N PRO A 143 5.23 9.95 17.13
CA PRO A 143 6.32 10.66 16.44
C PRO A 143 7.25 9.75 15.63
N MET A 144 7.03 8.44 15.70
CA MET A 144 7.84 7.43 15.02
C MET A 144 7.47 7.29 13.54
N ALA A 145 6.22 7.58 13.16
CA ALA A 145 5.74 7.35 11.81
C ALA A 145 6.15 8.48 10.85
N CYS A 146 6.62 8.11 9.65
CA CYS A 146 6.98 9.06 8.60
C CYS A 146 6.16 8.83 7.32
N ASP A 147 5.48 9.86 6.80
CA ASP A 147 4.76 9.74 5.52
C ASP A 147 5.72 9.84 4.32
N ILE A 148 6.11 8.67 3.79
CA ILE A 148 7.00 8.55 2.64
C ILE A 148 6.44 9.22 1.38
N ALA A 149 5.12 9.22 1.17
CA ALA A 149 4.51 9.77 -0.03
C ALA A 149 4.67 11.30 -0.05
N PHE A 150 4.53 11.94 1.11
CA PHE A 150 4.77 13.36 1.27
C PHE A 150 6.25 13.72 1.08
N VAL A 151 7.16 12.98 1.72
CA VAL A 151 8.61 13.18 1.59
C VAL A 151 9.06 13.05 0.13
N LEU A 152 8.68 11.97 -0.55
CA LEU A 152 8.99 11.78 -1.96
C LEU A 152 8.35 12.87 -2.82
N GLY A 153 7.11 13.27 -2.55
CA GLY A 153 6.44 14.38 -3.21
C GLY A 153 7.30 15.65 -3.22
N ILE A 154 7.81 16.06 -2.06
CA ILE A 154 8.72 17.21 -1.94
C ILE A 154 10.04 16.98 -2.68
N LEU A 155 10.67 15.81 -2.53
CA LEU A 155 11.94 15.50 -3.20
C LEU A 155 11.81 15.51 -4.73
N TYR A 156 10.65 15.13 -5.28
CA TYR A 156 10.37 15.20 -6.71
C TYR A 156 10.04 16.63 -7.16
N LEU A 157 9.38 17.45 -6.32
CA LEU A 157 9.16 18.89 -6.61
C LEU A 157 10.49 19.67 -6.69
N LEU A 158 11.50 19.27 -5.92
CA LEU A 158 12.85 19.81 -6.03
C LEU A 158 13.57 19.41 -7.33
N GLY A 159 12.99 18.51 -8.12
CA GLY A 159 13.44 18.16 -9.46
C GLY A 159 14.86 17.59 -9.49
N ASP A 160 15.70 18.20 -10.30
CA ASP A 160 17.08 17.78 -10.56
C ASP A 160 18.08 18.21 -9.47
N LYS A 161 17.63 19.02 -8.49
CA LYS A 161 18.48 19.40 -7.34
C LYS A 161 18.77 18.23 -6.40
N VAL A 162 17.93 17.20 -6.44
CA VAL A 162 18.06 16.00 -5.61
C VAL A 162 18.51 14.83 -6.48
N PRO A 163 19.69 14.22 -6.21
CA PRO A 163 20.16 13.06 -6.93
C PRO A 163 19.17 11.89 -6.89
N ALA A 164 19.08 11.12 -7.97
CA ALA A 164 18.21 9.94 -8.03
C ALA A 164 18.53 8.91 -6.93
N SER A 165 19.81 8.75 -6.57
CA SER A 165 20.24 7.86 -5.48
C SER A 165 19.60 8.21 -4.14
N VAL A 166 19.40 9.50 -3.85
CA VAL A 166 18.73 9.96 -2.62
C VAL A 166 17.26 9.59 -2.64
N LYS A 167 16.57 9.80 -3.76
CA LYS A 167 15.14 9.45 -3.91
C LYS A 167 14.92 7.94 -3.68
N ILE A 168 15.78 7.10 -4.26
CA ILE A 168 15.67 5.65 -4.10
C ILE A 168 16.04 5.24 -2.66
N PHE A 169 17.06 5.87 -2.05
CA PHE A 169 17.41 5.63 -0.65
C PHE A 169 16.25 5.96 0.30
N PHE A 170 15.59 7.12 0.14
CA PHE A 170 14.42 7.49 0.95
C PHE A 170 13.23 6.56 0.74
N THR A 171 13.10 5.97 -0.46
CA THR A 171 12.09 4.95 -0.73
C THR A 171 12.36 3.69 0.11
N ALA A 172 13.60 3.18 0.09
CA ALA A 172 13.99 2.01 0.88
C ALA A 172 13.92 2.26 2.41
N PHE A 173 14.33 3.45 2.85
CA PHE A 173 14.23 3.89 4.24
C PHE A 173 12.77 3.92 4.72
N GLY A 174 11.87 4.58 3.97
CA GLY A 174 10.48 4.72 4.38
C GLY A 174 9.74 3.39 4.46
N ILE A 175 10.06 2.42 3.58
CA ILE A 175 9.51 1.06 3.70
C ILE A 175 9.89 0.40 5.02
N VAL A 176 11.14 0.55 5.46
CA VAL A 176 11.61 -0.03 6.74
C VAL A 176 10.93 0.67 7.91
N ASP A 177 10.83 2.00 7.85
CA ASP A 177 10.17 2.83 8.86
C ASP A 177 8.69 2.45 9.04
N ASP A 178 7.92 2.42 7.94
CA ASP A 178 6.49 2.09 7.93
C ASP A 178 6.21 0.68 8.49
N ILE A 179 6.99 -0.32 8.06
CA ILE A 179 6.82 -1.70 8.53
C ILE A 179 7.26 -1.83 9.98
N GLY A 180 8.36 -1.17 10.36
CA GLY A 180 8.81 -1.10 11.74
C GLY A 180 7.75 -0.50 12.64
N ALA A 181 7.14 0.62 12.22
CA ALA A 181 6.14 1.33 12.97
C ALA A 181 4.91 0.46 13.21
N VAL A 182 4.39 -0.20 12.17
CA VAL A 182 3.27 -1.13 12.32
C VAL A 182 3.60 -2.33 13.21
N LEU A 183 4.82 -2.88 13.11
CA LEU A 183 5.22 -3.98 13.98
C LEU A 183 5.26 -3.56 15.45
N ILE A 184 5.75 -2.36 15.74
CA ILE A 184 5.80 -1.82 17.11
C ILE A 184 4.38 -1.57 17.62
N ILE A 185 3.54 -0.86 16.86
CA ILE A 185 2.16 -0.59 17.24
C ILE A 185 1.42 -1.91 17.50
N ALA A 186 1.61 -2.90 16.63
CA ALA A 186 0.97 -4.18 16.78
C ALA A 186 1.45 -4.99 17.99
N LEU A 187 2.72 -4.92 18.37
CA LEU A 187 3.24 -5.65 19.52
C LEU A 187 2.92 -4.97 20.86
N VAL A 188 2.83 -3.64 20.86
CA VAL A 188 2.69 -2.85 22.09
C VAL A 188 1.22 -2.64 22.47
N TYR A 189 0.34 -2.44 21.49
CA TYR A 189 -1.06 -2.06 21.73
C TYR A 189 -2.05 -3.24 21.59
N THR A 190 -1.57 -4.49 21.59
CA THR A 190 -2.44 -5.68 21.56
C THR A 190 -2.77 -6.13 22.97
N ASN A 191 -4.03 -5.95 23.39
CA ASN A 191 -4.48 -6.21 24.76
C ASN A 191 -5.14 -7.59 24.96
N GLU A 192 -5.77 -8.16 23.94
CA GLU A 192 -6.42 -9.48 24.02
C GLU A 192 -6.11 -10.31 22.77
N ILE A 193 -5.58 -11.52 22.96
CA ILE A 193 -5.23 -12.43 21.85
C ILE A 193 -6.13 -13.66 21.88
N SER A 194 -6.94 -13.84 20.83
CA SER A 194 -7.59 -15.14 20.59
C SER A 194 -6.62 -16.10 19.92
N TYR A 195 -6.09 -17.03 20.71
CA TYR A 195 -5.17 -18.06 20.23
C TYR A 195 -5.79 -18.96 19.15
N VAL A 196 -7.09 -19.21 19.22
CA VAL A 196 -7.79 -20.05 18.23
C VAL A 196 -7.76 -19.38 16.86
N SER A 197 -8.17 -18.11 16.79
CA SER A 197 -8.16 -17.33 15.54
C SER A 197 -6.73 -17.20 15.00
N LEU A 198 -5.75 -16.97 15.87
CA LEU A 198 -4.34 -16.87 15.49
C LEU A 198 -3.79 -18.18 14.88
N ILE A 199 -4.07 -19.33 15.49
CA ILE A 199 -3.65 -20.64 14.96
C ILE A 199 -4.28 -20.91 13.60
N VAL A 200 -5.56 -20.59 13.42
CA VAL A 200 -6.25 -20.71 12.13
C VAL A 200 -5.55 -19.84 11.09
N GLY A 201 -5.30 -18.56 11.40
CA GLY A 201 -4.59 -17.63 10.52
C GLY A 201 -3.20 -18.12 10.12
N LEU A 202 -2.42 -18.59 11.10
CA LEU A 202 -1.08 -19.14 10.88
C LEU A 202 -1.10 -20.42 10.03
N SER A 203 -2.12 -21.26 10.18
CA SER A 203 -2.26 -22.48 9.37
C SER A 203 -2.44 -22.16 7.88
N PHE A 204 -3.26 -21.16 7.55
CA PHE A 204 -3.45 -20.70 6.18
C PHE A 204 -2.23 -19.94 5.65
N PHE A 205 -1.53 -19.19 6.50
CA PHE A 205 -0.25 -18.58 6.13
C PHE A 205 0.78 -19.65 5.72
N VAL A 206 0.90 -20.73 6.49
CA VAL A 206 1.76 -21.87 6.13
C VAL A 206 1.30 -22.51 4.82
N LEU A 207 -0.01 -22.66 4.60
CA LEU A 207 -0.56 -23.15 3.33
C LEU A 207 -0.16 -22.26 2.15
N LEU A 208 -0.18 -20.94 2.29
CA LEU A 208 0.29 -20.00 1.27
C LEU A 208 1.78 -20.15 0.98
N MET A 209 2.61 -20.35 2.03
CA MET A 209 4.04 -20.63 1.87
C MET A 209 4.29 -21.94 1.12
N ILE A 210 3.55 -22.99 1.46
CA ILE A 210 3.60 -24.29 0.79
C ILE A 210 3.19 -24.13 -0.68
N ALA A 211 2.10 -23.43 -0.96
CA ALA A 211 1.64 -23.16 -2.32
C ALA A 211 2.68 -22.39 -3.15
N ASN A 212 3.38 -21.42 -2.55
CA ASN A 212 4.48 -20.71 -3.20
C ASN A 212 5.62 -21.66 -3.55
N ARG A 213 6.00 -22.55 -2.63
CA ARG A 213 7.04 -23.55 -2.85
C ARG A 213 6.67 -24.57 -3.93
N PHE A 214 5.39 -24.93 -4.04
CA PHE A 214 4.87 -25.77 -5.14
C PHE A 214 4.66 -25.00 -6.46
N GLY A 215 4.98 -23.71 -6.50
CA GLY A 215 4.95 -22.92 -7.73
C GLY A 215 3.56 -22.44 -8.14
N VAL A 216 2.60 -22.36 -7.21
CA VAL A 216 1.32 -21.69 -7.47
C VAL A 216 1.59 -20.22 -7.75
N ARG A 217 1.14 -19.72 -8.91
CA ARG A 217 1.36 -18.33 -9.36
C ARG A 217 0.07 -17.55 -9.61
N SER A 218 -1.07 -18.12 -9.20
CA SER A 218 -2.37 -17.46 -9.34
C SER A 218 -2.51 -16.37 -8.28
N THR A 219 -2.54 -15.11 -8.69
CA THR A 219 -2.71 -13.97 -7.77
C THR A 219 -4.06 -14.02 -7.05
N LEU A 220 -5.10 -14.55 -7.70
CA LEU A 220 -6.42 -14.74 -7.09
C LEU A 220 -6.39 -15.76 -5.96
N PHE A 221 -5.60 -16.82 -6.08
CA PHE A 221 -5.47 -17.82 -5.02
C PHE A 221 -4.89 -17.19 -3.75
N TYR A 222 -3.78 -16.44 -3.87
CA TYR A 222 -3.19 -15.72 -2.75
C TYR A 222 -4.12 -14.65 -2.18
N GLY A 223 -4.87 -13.94 -3.02
CA GLY A 223 -5.83 -12.95 -2.57
C GLY A 223 -6.99 -13.56 -1.77
N VAL A 224 -7.63 -14.61 -2.28
CA VAL A 224 -8.77 -15.26 -1.62
C VAL A 224 -8.33 -15.93 -0.32
N VAL A 225 -7.27 -16.73 -0.35
CA VAL A 225 -6.77 -17.40 0.86
C VAL A 225 -6.16 -16.41 1.84
N GLY A 226 -5.50 -15.36 1.36
CA GLY A 226 -4.97 -14.30 2.21
C GLY A 226 -6.05 -13.52 2.95
N ILE A 227 -7.11 -13.11 2.25
CA ILE A 227 -8.22 -12.35 2.87
C ILE A 227 -9.02 -13.26 3.81
N LEU A 228 -9.52 -14.39 3.31
CA LEU A 228 -10.45 -15.24 4.09
C LEU A 228 -9.73 -16.10 5.13
N GLY A 229 -8.51 -16.56 4.82
CA GLY A 229 -7.78 -17.52 5.63
C GLY A 229 -6.76 -16.90 6.58
N VAL A 230 -6.22 -15.71 6.28
CA VAL A 230 -5.20 -15.08 7.13
C VAL A 230 -5.71 -13.76 7.73
N TRP A 231 -6.23 -12.84 6.92
CA TRP A 231 -6.65 -11.51 7.37
C TRP A 231 -7.87 -11.56 8.31
N ILE A 232 -8.96 -12.26 7.95
CA ILE A 232 -10.13 -12.39 8.85
C ILE A 232 -9.74 -13.03 10.20
N PRO A 233 -9.01 -14.16 10.26
CA PRO A 233 -8.60 -14.72 11.54
C PRO A 233 -7.65 -13.82 12.34
N PHE A 234 -6.78 -13.04 11.68
CA PHE A 234 -5.96 -12.06 12.38
C PHE A 234 -6.80 -10.93 12.97
N LEU A 235 -7.72 -10.36 12.20
CA LEU A 235 -8.70 -9.36 12.67
C LEU A 235 -9.46 -9.85 13.92
N LEU A 236 -9.96 -11.10 13.88
CA LEU A 236 -10.66 -11.73 15.00
C LEU A 236 -9.73 -12.19 16.14
N SER A 237 -8.41 -12.18 15.92
CA SER A 237 -7.44 -12.61 16.93
C SER A 237 -7.02 -11.49 17.87
N GLY A 238 -7.37 -10.23 17.56
CA GLY A 238 -6.86 -9.05 18.27
C GLY A 238 -5.44 -8.65 17.85
N VAL A 239 -4.72 -9.48 17.08
CA VAL A 239 -3.51 -9.06 16.38
C VAL A 239 -3.89 -8.14 15.23
N HIS A 240 -3.11 -7.07 15.03
CA HIS A 240 -3.39 -6.07 14.01
C HIS A 240 -3.51 -6.70 12.61
N ALA A 241 -4.63 -6.45 11.94
CA ALA A 241 -4.95 -7.00 10.62
C ALA A 241 -3.95 -6.56 9.52
N THR A 242 -3.20 -5.50 9.78
CA THR A 242 -2.13 -4.96 8.92
C THR A 242 -0.94 -5.91 8.81
N ILE A 243 -0.55 -6.58 9.91
CA ILE A 243 0.50 -7.61 9.89
C ILE A 243 0.11 -8.75 8.96
N ALA A 244 -1.15 -9.18 8.99
CA ALA A 244 -1.64 -10.26 8.14
C ALA A 244 -1.42 -9.94 6.65
N ALA A 245 -1.67 -8.69 6.26
CA ALA A 245 -1.46 -8.22 4.90
C ALA A 245 0.02 -8.29 4.49
N VAL A 246 0.94 -7.81 5.34
CA VAL A 246 2.39 -7.92 5.09
C VAL A 246 2.80 -9.38 4.95
N LEU A 247 2.35 -10.26 5.86
CA LEU A 247 2.65 -11.70 5.80
C LEU A 247 2.17 -12.33 4.49
N VAL A 248 0.92 -12.07 4.08
CA VAL A 248 0.38 -12.58 2.81
C VAL A 248 1.22 -12.07 1.63
N ALA A 249 1.59 -10.79 1.61
CA ALA A 249 2.46 -10.23 0.57
C ALA A 249 3.79 -11.00 0.45
N PHE A 250 4.37 -11.36 1.60
CA PHE A 250 5.59 -12.16 1.68
C PHE A 250 5.46 -13.59 1.14
N THR A 251 4.24 -14.12 1.02
CA THR A 251 4.02 -15.45 0.41
C THR A 251 3.93 -15.40 -1.12
N ILE A 252 3.74 -14.23 -1.74
CA ILE A 252 3.49 -14.12 -3.18
C ILE A 252 4.79 -14.28 -3.99
N PRO A 253 4.83 -15.10 -5.06
CA PRO A 253 6.06 -15.34 -5.82
C PRO A 253 6.67 -14.07 -6.44
N ALA A 254 7.97 -13.85 -6.20
CA ALA A 254 8.75 -12.73 -6.74
C ALA A 254 9.56 -13.08 -8.00
N THR A 255 9.54 -14.34 -8.45
CA THR A 255 10.37 -14.80 -9.58
C THR A 255 9.59 -14.90 -10.89
N THR A 256 10.29 -14.70 -12.01
CA THR A 256 9.73 -14.88 -13.36
C THR A 256 9.52 -16.38 -13.67
N LYS A 257 8.61 -16.71 -14.59
CA LYS A 257 8.35 -18.11 -14.99
C LYS A 257 9.26 -18.54 -16.14
N ILE A 258 9.70 -17.57 -16.93
CA ILE A 258 10.40 -17.78 -18.18
C ILE A 258 11.68 -16.94 -18.12
N SER A 259 12.80 -17.56 -18.48
CA SER A 259 14.07 -16.84 -18.57
C SER A 259 14.03 -15.78 -19.66
N GLU A 260 14.81 -14.72 -19.48
CA GLU A 260 14.91 -13.62 -20.45
C GLU A 260 15.23 -14.14 -21.87
N ALA A 261 16.23 -15.01 -22.00
CA ALA A 261 16.59 -15.62 -23.28
C ALA A 261 15.42 -16.42 -23.91
N GLY A 262 14.68 -17.17 -23.10
CA GLY A 262 13.51 -17.93 -23.54
C GLY A 262 12.35 -17.03 -23.97
N PHE A 263 12.16 -15.91 -23.28
CA PHE A 263 11.17 -14.88 -23.61
C PHE A 263 11.51 -14.20 -24.95
N LEU A 264 12.75 -13.71 -25.10
CA LEU A 264 13.22 -13.07 -26.34
C LEU A 264 13.11 -13.99 -27.55
N LYS A 265 13.50 -15.26 -27.41
CA LYS A 265 13.39 -16.25 -28.50
C LYS A 265 11.93 -16.45 -28.94
N LYS A 266 11.00 -16.55 -27.98
CA LYS A 266 9.57 -16.73 -28.28
C LYS A 266 8.91 -15.47 -28.84
N ILE A 267 9.25 -14.28 -28.34
CA ILE A 267 8.74 -13.03 -28.91
C ILE A 267 9.20 -12.86 -30.35
N LYS A 268 10.49 -13.08 -30.65
CA LYS A 268 11.00 -13.01 -32.03
C LYS A 268 10.26 -13.98 -32.95
N LYS A 269 10.02 -15.22 -32.49
CA LYS A 269 9.24 -16.21 -33.24
C LYS A 269 7.80 -15.75 -33.50
N TYR A 270 7.10 -15.26 -32.48
CA TYR A 270 5.72 -14.82 -32.65
C TYR A 270 5.60 -13.56 -33.50
N SER A 271 6.57 -12.65 -33.45
CA SER A 271 6.67 -11.49 -34.34
C SER A 271 6.81 -11.95 -35.80
N SER A 272 7.77 -12.85 -36.08
CA SER A 272 7.97 -13.41 -37.42
C SER A 272 6.71 -14.10 -37.96
N ASN A 273 6.04 -14.89 -37.13
CA ASN A 273 4.78 -15.54 -37.51
C ASN A 273 3.67 -14.53 -37.80
N LEU A 274 3.65 -13.39 -37.12
CA LEU A 274 2.67 -12.33 -37.36
C LEU A 274 2.93 -11.64 -38.70
N ASP A 275 4.20 -11.41 -39.03
CA ASP A 275 4.63 -10.81 -40.31
C ASP A 275 4.28 -11.71 -41.51
N GLU A 276 4.35 -13.03 -41.33
CA GLU A 276 4.00 -14.02 -42.37
C GLU A 276 2.48 -14.25 -42.53
N THR A 277 1.67 -13.78 -41.57
CA THR A 277 0.21 -14.00 -41.61
C THR A 277 -0.45 -12.99 -42.54
N LYS A 278 -1.31 -13.46 -43.45
CA LYS A 278 -2.08 -12.58 -44.34
C LYS A 278 -2.89 -11.56 -43.54
N SER A 279 -2.62 -10.28 -43.76
CA SER A 279 -3.40 -9.17 -43.23
C SER A 279 -4.72 -9.03 -43.98
N LEU A 280 -5.78 -8.66 -43.26
CA LEU A 280 -6.98 -8.10 -43.88
C LEU A 280 -6.74 -6.61 -44.11
N ASP A 281 -7.22 -6.07 -45.24
CA ASP A 281 -7.24 -4.62 -45.50
C ASP A 281 -8.30 -3.87 -44.65
N GLY A 282 -9.03 -4.59 -43.80
CA GLY A 282 -10.06 -4.06 -42.92
C GLY A 282 -9.55 -3.61 -41.54
N PRO A 283 -10.42 -2.98 -40.72
CA PRO A 283 -10.04 -2.47 -39.39
C PRO A 283 -9.81 -3.57 -38.33
N THR A 284 -10.06 -4.84 -38.66
CA THR A 284 -10.04 -5.97 -37.73
C THR A 284 -8.92 -6.95 -38.04
N LEU A 285 -8.39 -7.57 -36.98
CA LEU A 285 -7.39 -8.62 -37.06
C LEU A 285 -8.02 -9.97 -37.44
N THR A 286 -7.28 -10.81 -38.15
CA THR A 286 -7.70 -12.20 -38.40
C THR A 286 -7.68 -13.03 -37.11
N ASN A 287 -8.40 -14.16 -37.08
CA ASN A 287 -8.35 -15.09 -35.95
C ASN A 287 -6.93 -15.59 -35.66
N ASP A 288 -6.11 -15.80 -36.70
CA ASP A 288 -4.72 -16.21 -36.57
C ASP A 288 -3.86 -15.12 -35.93
N GLN A 289 -4.02 -13.86 -36.38
CA GLN A 289 -3.35 -12.71 -35.76
C GLN A 289 -3.75 -12.53 -34.30
N LEU A 290 -5.05 -12.61 -33.99
CA LEU A 290 -5.55 -12.53 -32.61
C LEU A 290 -4.99 -13.64 -31.72
N HIS A 291 -4.88 -14.86 -32.25
CA HIS A 291 -4.28 -15.99 -31.54
C HIS A 291 -2.78 -15.79 -31.28
N ILE A 292 -2.02 -15.26 -32.24
CA ILE A 292 -0.60 -14.94 -32.07
C ILE A 292 -0.42 -13.83 -31.02
N ILE A 293 -1.20 -12.75 -31.12
CA ILE A 293 -1.19 -11.65 -30.14
C ILE A 293 -1.60 -12.15 -28.75
N GLY A 294 -2.59 -13.05 -28.67
CA GLY A 294 -2.99 -13.70 -27.43
C GLY A 294 -1.85 -14.51 -26.79
N LYS A 295 -1.09 -15.26 -27.60
CA LYS A 295 0.13 -15.96 -27.15
C LYS A 295 1.21 -14.99 -26.67
N MET A 296 1.43 -13.89 -27.38
CA MET A 296 2.37 -12.84 -26.95
C MET A 296 1.95 -12.24 -25.62
N LYS A 297 0.66 -11.88 -25.45
CA LYS A 297 0.10 -11.36 -24.20
C LYS A 297 0.29 -12.34 -23.03
N SER A 298 -0.01 -13.62 -23.24
CA SER A 298 0.19 -14.67 -22.23
C SER A 298 1.67 -14.84 -21.86
N MET A 299 2.57 -14.79 -22.85
CA MET A 299 4.01 -14.86 -22.64
C MET A 299 4.55 -13.67 -21.85
N THR A 300 4.14 -12.45 -22.18
CA THR A 300 4.51 -11.25 -21.42
C THR A 300 4.04 -11.35 -19.99
N LYS A 301 2.81 -11.85 -19.76
CA LYS A 301 2.30 -12.11 -18.39
C LYS A 301 3.16 -13.11 -17.61
N HIS A 302 3.75 -14.10 -18.27
CA HIS A 302 4.63 -15.09 -17.66
C HIS A 302 6.08 -14.60 -17.46
N ALA A 303 6.50 -13.59 -18.22
CA ALA A 303 7.79 -12.95 -18.08
C ALA A 303 7.85 -12.00 -16.87
N MET A 304 6.70 -11.50 -16.40
CA MET A 304 6.63 -10.65 -15.20
C MET A 304 6.32 -11.47 -13.95
N PRO A 305 6.97 -11.20 -12.80
CA PRO A 305 6.63 -11.81 -11.53
C PRO A 305 5.18 -11.49 -11.10
N PRO A 306 4.45 -12.44 -10.47
CA PRO A 306 3.14 -12.17 -9.89
C PRO A 306 3.14 -11.01 -8.88
N LEU A 307 4.18 -10.93 -8.04
CA LEU A 307 4.38 -9.85 -7.07
C LEU A 307 4.39 -8.47 -7.75
N GLN A 308 5.28 -8.27 -8.72
CA GLN A 308 5.44 -6.98 -9.38
C GLN A 308 4.18 -6.56 -10.15
N ARG A 309 3.43 -7.54 -10.70
CA ARG A 309 2.14 -7.28 -11.34
C ARG A 309 1.07 -6.79 -10.35
N LEU A 310 1.06 -7.33 -9.13
CA LEU A 310 0.13 -6.89 -8.09
C LEU A 310 0.52 -5.52 -7.56
N GLU A 311 1.80 -5.31 -7.26
CA GLU A 311 2.37 -4.03 -6.82
C GLU A 311 2.00 -2.89 -7.79
N HIS A 312 2.35 -3.01 -9.08
CA HIS A 312 2.02 -1.99 -10.09
C HIS A 312 0.51 -1.79 -10.27
N GLY A 313 -0.29 -2.85 -10.08
CA GLY A 313 -1.75 -2.76 -10.23
C GLY A 313 -2.45 -2.10 -9.05
N LEU A 314 -1.93 -2.29 -7.84
CA LEU A 314 -2.52 -1.79 -6.60
C LEU A 314 -1.99 -0.42 -6.19
N HIS A 315 -0.75 -0.07 -6.55
CA HIS A 315 -0.14 1.20 -6.17
C HIS A 315 -1.03 2.42 -6.50
N PRO A 316 -1.66 2.53 -7.70
CA PRO A 316 -2.58 3.63 -7.98
C PRO A 316 -3.84 3.62 -7.11
N VAL A 317 -4.39 2.44 -6.83
CA VAL A 317 -5.57 2.31 -5.96
C VAL A 317 -5.22 2.77 -4.55
N VAL A 318 -4.03 2.41 -4.07
CA VAL A 318 -3.57 2.82 -2.75
C VAL A 318 -3.39 4.34 -2.67
N ALA A 319 -2.67 4.92 -3.62
CA ALA A 319 -2.35 6.35 -3.62
C ALA A 319 -3.57 7.26 -3.81
N PHE A 320 -4.56 6.86 -4.62
CA PHE A 320 -5.69 7.73 -5.00
C PHE A 320 -7.03 7.36 -4.34
N VAL A 321 -7.12 6.19 -3.68
CA VAL A 321 -8.36 5.74 -3.03
C VAL A 321 -8.13 5.42 -1.56
N VAL A 322 -7.22 4.51 -1.25
CA VAL A 322 -6.97 4.05 0.13
C VAL A 322 -6.49 5.21 1.00
N MET A 323 -5.37 5.85 0.63
CA MET A 323 -4.75 6.91 1.44
C MET A 323 -5.65 8.14 1.60
N PRO A 324 -6.31 8.67 0.55
CA PRO A 324 -7.22 9.81 0.71
C PRO A 324 -8.45 9.50 1.57
N ILE A 325 -9.05 8.30 1.43
CA ILE A 325 -10.18 7.89 2.29
C ILE A 325 -9.73 7.73 3.74
N PHE A 326 -8.56 7.12 3.95
CA PHE A 326 -7.96 6.99 5.27
C PHE A 326 -7.75 8.36 5.93
N ALA A 327 -7.18 9.31 5.21
CA ALA A 327 -6.99 10.68 5.70
C ALA A 327 -8.31 11.39 5.99
N LEU A 328 -9.34 11.22 5.17
CA LEU A 328 -10.67 11.77 5.44
C LEU A 328 -11.27 11.22 6.73
N ALA A 329 -11.08 9.93 7.01
CA ALA A 329 -11.64 9.29 8.20
C ALA A 329 -10.90 9.65 9.49
N ASN A 330 -9.58 9.86 9.42
CA ASN A 330 -8.72 10.01 10.61
C ASN A 330 -8.23 11.43 10.87
N ALA A 331 -8.10 12.30 9.85
CA ALA A 331 -7.59 13.66 10.05
C ALA A 331 -8.67 14.70 10.40
N GLY A 332 -9.93 14.27 10.55
CA GLY A 332 -11.08 15.11 10.84
C GLY A 332 -11.15 15.57 12.30
N VAL A 333 -10.15 16.31 12.77
CA VAL A 333 -10.02 16.71 14.17
C VAL A 333 -10.80 18.01 14.44
N VAL A 334 -11.57 18.03 15.53
CA VAL A 334 -12.34 19.21 15.95
C VAL A 334 -11.48 20.09 16.86
N PHE A 335 -11.23 21.33 16.45
CA PHE A 335 -10.50 22.30 17.25
C PHE A 335 -11.44 22.97 18.24
N ASN A 336 -11.50 22.47 19.48
CA ASN A 336 -12.10 23.18 20.60
C ASN A 336 -11.14 24.19 21.23
N ILE A 337 -10.40 24.95 20.41
CA ILE A 337 -9.30 25.79 20.90
C ILE A 337 -9.75 27.24 21.02
N ASN A 338 -9.71 27.78 22.24
CA ASN A 338 -9.57 29.22 22.44
C ASN A 338 -8.15 29.60 21.97
N PHE A 339 -8.02 30.51 21.01
CA PHE A 339 -6.72 30.90 20.43
C PHE A 339 -5.66 31.36 21.45
N GLU A 340 -6.07 31.74 22.66
CA GLU A 340 -5.16 32.08 23.77
C GLU A 340 -4.43 30.86 24.34
N ASP A 341 -5.07 29.68 24.39
CA ASP A 341 -4.46 28.45 24.92
C ASP A 341 -3.41 27.88 23.96
N LEU A 342 -3.56 28.12 22.66
CA LEU A 342 -2.66 27.70 21.58
C LEU A 342 -1.24 28.31 21.70
N PHE A 343 -1.09 29.47 22.35
CA PHE A 343 0.21 30.09 22.61
C PHE A 343 0.91 29.55 23.86
N PHE A 344 0.17 28.92 24.78
CA PHE A 344 0.71 28.40 26.04
C PHE A 344 0.74 26.86 26.11
N SER A 345 0.00 26.15 25.25
CA SER A 345 0.05 24.69 25.13
C SER A 345 1.06 24.26 24.06
N SER A 346 2.35 24.46 24.33
CA SER A 346 3.46 23.99 23.47
C SER A 346 3.57 22.45 23.35
N LEU A 347 2.59 21.69 23.84
CA LEU A 347 2.62 20.22 23.94
C LEU A 347 1.38 19.52 23.35
N GLU A 348 0.25 20.21 23.18
CA GLU A 348 -0.98 19.53 22.69
C GLU A 348 -1.03 19.42 21.17
N ILE A 349 -0.23 20.21 20.44
CA ILE A 349 -0.20 20.22 18.97
C ILE A 349 0.33 18.91 18.37
N LEU A 350 1.04 18.08 19.15
CA LEU A 350 1.53 16.78 18.68
C LEU A 350 0.50 15.64 18.84
N ILE A 351 -0.47 15.80 19.74
CA ILE A 351 -1.53 14.79 20.00
C ILE A 351 -2.67 14.93 18.98
N ILE A 352 -2.78 16.08 18.32
CA ILE A 352 -3.84 16.43 17.37
C ILE A 352 -3.81 15.61 16.05
N PHE A 353 -2.83 14.74 15.82
CA PHE A 353 -2.77 13.95 14.58
C PHE A 353 -3.41 12.56 14.63
N TYR A 354 -4.03 12.14 15.75
CA TYR A 354 -4.94 10.98 15.79
C TYR A 354 -6.09 11.15 16.78
#